data_AF-A0A7R9VPD9-F1
#
_entry.id   AF-A0A7R9VPD9-F1
#
_cell.length_a   1.000
_cell.length_b   1.000
_cell.length_c   1.000
_cell.angle_alpha   90.00
_cell.angle_beta   90.00
_cell.angle_gamma   90.00
#
_symmetry.space_group_name_H-M   'P 1'
#
loop_
_entity.id
_entity.type
_entity.pdbx_description
1 polymer ?
#
loop_
_entity_poly.entity_id
_entity_poly.type
_entity_poly.pdbx_seq_one_letter_code
_entity_poly.pdbx_strand_id
1 'polypeptide(L)'
;EASTLLTSHVGNILVMHGNVLYEWSQVQAAISRDWRPILDSAVEKFREAGAGEAEIRAALKNHSQAEHLDLGPDPEPEAPPAPAEAPKAPEAKGLPSLEVKKKAAGKA
;
A
#
# COMPACT_ATOMS: atom_id res chain seq x y z
N GLU A 1 23.18 14.55 -5.49
CA GLU A 1 23.51 13.11 -5.33
C GLU A 1 23.37 12.60 -3.89
N ALA A 2 24.32 12.83 -2.97
CA ALA A 2 24.26 12.25 -1.61
C ALA A 2 23.08 12.75 -0.75
N SER A 3 22.73 14.04 -0.86
CA SER A 3 21.60 14.63 -0.12
C SER A 3 20.25 14.08 -0.57
N THR A 4 20.04 13.94 -1.88
CA THR A 4 18.82 13.34 -2.46
C THR A 4 18.65 11.88 -2.04
N LEU A 5 19.75 11.12 -2.02
CA LEU A 5 19.74 9.73 -1.59
C LEU A 5 19.35 9.60 -0.11
N LEU A 6 19.92 10.45 0.75
CA LEU A 6 19.60 10.45 2.19
C LEU A 6 18.12 10.81 2.43
N THR A 7 17.59 11.82 1.75
CA THR A 7 16.17 12.20 1.83
C THR A 7 15.25 11.05 1.41
N SER A 8 15.60 10.34 0.34
CA SER A 8 14.83 9.17 -0.12
C SER A 8 14.82 8.03 0.90
N HIS A 9 15.96 7.74 1.55
CA HIS A 9 16.03 6.69 2.58
C HIS A 9 15.26 7.06 3.85
N VAL A 10 15.32 8.32 4.28
CA VAL A 10 14.55 8.81 5.42
C VAL A 10 13.05 8.66 5.17
N GLY A 11 12.57 9.04 3.98
CA GLY A 11 11.18 8.82 3.58
C GLY A 11 10.77 7.36 3.66
N ASN A 12 11.58 6.44 3.14
CA ASN A 12 11.28 5.01 3.20
C ASN A 12 11.20 4.48 4.63
N ILE A 13 12.10 4.91 5.52
CA ILE A 13 12.10 4.52 6.94
C ILE A 13 10.81 5.02 7.62
N LEU A 14 10.41 6.26 7.34
CA LEU A 14 9.19 6.85 7.89
C LEU A 14 7.93 6.11 7.41
N VAL A 15 7.84 5.76 6.11
CA VAL A 15 6.74 4.93 5.59
C VAL A 15 6.71 3.57 6.28
N MET A 16 7.86 2.89 6.40
CA MET A 16 7.93 1.59 7.08
C MET A 16 7.50 1.68 8.55
N HIS A 17 7.91 2.74 9.25
CA HIS A 17 7.50 2.97 10.63
C HIS A 17 5.99 3.26 10.73
N GLY A 18 5.45 4.10 9.85
CA GLY A 18 4.01 4.35 9.75
C GLY A 18 3.23 3.05 9.51
N ASN A 19 3.70 2.18 8.62
CA ASN A 19 3.06 0.88 8.36
C ASN A 19 3.05 -0.03 9.60
N VAL A 20 4.16 -0.10 10.36
CA VAL A 20 4.19 -0.89 11.59
C VAL A 20 3.18 -0.36 12.61
N LEU A 21 3.07 0.96 12.76
CA LEU A 21 2.08 1.58 13.65
C LEU A 21 0.64 1.32 13.17
N TYR A 22 0.38 1.43 11.87
CA TYR A 22 -0.93 1.15 11.28
C TYR A 22 -1.37 -0.31 11.51
N GLU A 23 -0.48 -1.28 11.27
CA GLU A 23 -0.81 -2.68 11.54
C GLU A 23 -0.98 -2.94 13.04
N TRP A 24 -0.22 -2.25 13.89
CA TRP A 24 -0.39 -2.33 15.33
C TRP A 24 -1.73 -1.75 15.81
N SER A 25 -2.20 -0.65 15.20
CA SER A 25 -3.53 -0.10 15.51
C SER A 25 -4.65 -1.07 15.10
N GLN A 26 -4.50 -1.78 13.98
CA GLN A 26 -5.43 -2.83 13.54
C GLN A 26 -5.50 -3.97 14.56
N VAL A 27 -4.35 -4.45 15.05
CA VAL A 27 -4.30 -5.51 16.07
C VAL A 27 -4.96 -5.05 17.38
N GLN A 28 -4.66 -3.82 17.82
CA GLN A 28 -5.22 -3.27 19.05
C GLN A 28 -6.75 -3.09 18.96
N ALA A 29 -7.26 -2.66 17.80
CA ALA A 29 -8.69 -2.58 17.54
C ALA A 29 -9.35 -3.96 17.61
N ALA A 30 -8.75 -4.98 16.99
CA ALA A 30 -9.27 -6.34 16.97
C ALA A 30 -9.41 -6.96 18.38
N ILE A 31 -8.58 -6.54 19.34
CA ILE A 31 -8.66 -6.97 20.74
C ILE A 31 -9.38 -5.96 21.66
N SER A 32 -10.14 -5.02 21.09
CA SER A 32 -10.93 -4.01 21.81
C SER A 32 -10.09 -3.15 22.77
N ARG A 33 -8.84 -2.85 22.40
CA ARG A 33 -7.97 -1.91 23.11
C ARG A 33 -7.93 -0.56 22.42
N ASP A 34 -7.33 0.40 23.11
CA ASP A 34 -7.12 1.73 22.54
C ASP A 34 -6.15 1.65 21.35
N TRP A 35 -6.68 1.98 20.17
CA TRP A 35 -6.01 1.89 18.87
C TRP A 35 -5.83 3.25 18.22
N ARG A 36 -6.65 4.24 18.60
CA ARG A 36 -6.72 5.53 17.92
C ARG A 36 -5.41 6.34 18.04
N PRO A 37 -4.78 6.46 19.22
CA PRO A 37 -3.50 7.18 19.33
C PRO A 37 -2.36 6.55 18.51
N ILE A 38 -2.42 5.23 18.30
CA ILE A 38 -1.42 4.50 17.49
C ILE A 38 -1.65 4.81 16.01
N LEU A 39 -2.91 4.80 15.56
CA LEU A 39 -3.26 5.18 14.20
C LEU A 39 -2.89 6.64 13.91
N ASP A 40 -3.15 7.56 14.84
CA ASP A 40 -2.78 8.97 14.69
C ASP A 40 -1.25 9.12 14.53
N SER A 41 -0.47 8.35 15.31
CA SER A 41 1.00 8.29 15.17
C SER A 41 1.44 7.73 13.81
N ALA A 42 0.73 6.74 13.26
CA ALA A 42 1.01 6.21 11.92
C ALA A 42 0.80 7.29 10.84
N VAL A 43 -0.30 8.04 10.94
CA VAL A 43 -0.62 9.15 10.03
C VAL A 43 0.44 10.24 10.08
N GLU A 44 0.94 10.60 11.27
CA GLU A 44 2.05 11.55 11.42
C GLU A 44 3.30 11.08 10.67
N LYS A 45 3.64 9.80 10.75
CA LYS A 45 4.80 9.24 10.04
C LYS A 45 4.62 9.25 8.53
N PHE A 46 3.42 8.98 8.03
CA PHE A 46 3.13 9.12 6.60
C PHE A 46 3.24 10.56 6.11
N ARG A 47 2.76 11.53 6.88
CA ARG A 47 2.92 12.96 6.57
C ARG A 47 4.39 13.41 6.60
N GLU A 48 5.15 12.97 7.61
CA GLU A 48 6.59 13.21 7.70
C GLU A 48 7.36 12.60 6.52
N ALA A 49 6.88 11.47 5.99
CA ALA A 49 7.44 10.84 4.79
C ALA A 49 7.08 11.57 3.48
N GLY A 50 6.17 12.54 3.52
CA GLY A 50 5.65 13.24 2.35
C GLY A 50 4.56 12.49 1.58
N ALA A 51 3.87 11.53 2.22
CA ALA A 51 2.73 10.85 1.61
C ALA A 51 1.58 11.83 1.36
N GLY A 52 0.87 11.67 0.23
CA GLY A 52 -0.26 12.54 -0.10
C GLY A 52 -1.48 12.26 0.78
N GLU A 53 -2.27 13.29 1.11
CA GLU A 53 -3.48 13.12 1.92
C GLU A 53 -4.51 12.17 1.27
N ALA A 54 -4.51 12.05 -0.06
CA ALA A 54 -5.35 11.07 -0.77
C ALA A 54 -4.92 9.62 -0.48
N GLU A 55 -3.62 9.35 -0.43
CA GLU A 55 -3.06 8.02 -0.13
C GLU A 55 -3.29 7.67 1.35
N ILE A 56 -3.06 8.64 2.24
CA ILE A 56 -3.37 8.51 3.67
C ILE A 56 -4.86 8.23 3.85
N ARG A 57 -5.75 8.97 3.20
CA ARG A 57 -7.20 8.72 3.22
C ARG A 57 -7.54 7.31 2.74
N ALA A 58 -6.93 6.86 1.64
CA ALA A 58 -7.15 5.52 1.11
C ALA A 58 -6.74 4.44 2.12
N ALA A 59 -5.62 4.62 2.83
CA ALA A 59 -5.22 3.73 3.92
C ALA A 59 -6.22 3.76 5.09
N LEU A 60 -6.64 4.95 5.53
CA LEU A 60 -7.60 5.10 6.63
C LEU A 60 -8.97 4.45 6.34
N LYS A 61 -9.44 4.50 5.09
CA LYS A 61 -10.65 3.80 4.66
C LYS A 61 -10.56 2.27 4.79
N ASN A 62 -9.34 1.71 4.77
CA ASN A 62 -9.11 0.27 4.91
C ASN A 62 -8.87 -0.16 6.37
N HIS A 63 -8.89 0.77 7.32
CA HIS A 63 -8.78 0.42 8.73
C HIS A 63 -10.06 -0.30 9.18
N SER A 64 -9.91 -1.32 10.03
CA SER A 64 -11.04 -2.11 10.59
C SER A 64 -12.03 -1.30 11.42
N GLN A 65 -11.68 -0.05 11.73
CA GLN A 65 -12.48 0.92 12.48
C GLN A 65 -12.75 2.19 11.66
N ALA A 66 -12.72 2.09 10.32
CA ALA A 66 -12.91 3.23 9.43
C ALA A 66 -14.22 4.00 9.69
N GLU A 67 -15.28 3.31 10.11
CA GLU A 67 -16.57 3.89 10.47
C GLU A 67 -16.51 4.87 11.65
N HIS A 68 -15.45 4.77 12.48
CA HIS A 68 -15.19 5.67 13.61
C HIS A 68 -14.24 6.82 13.26
N LEU A 69 -13.83 6.93 12.00
CA LEU A 69 -12.97 8.00 11.51
C LEU A 69 -13.81 9.08 10.84
N ASP A 70 -13.65 10.33 11.29
CA ASP A 70 -14.13 11.48 10.55
C ASP A 70 -13.11 11.82 9.45
N LEU A 71 -13.34 11.31 8.26
CA LEU A 71 -12.52 11.61 7.08
C LEU A 71 -13.05 12.83 6.31
N GLY A 72 -14.16 13.44 6.73
CA GLY A 72 -14.86 14.44 5.93
C GLY A 72 -15.39 13.87 4.60
N PRO A 73 -15.96 14.72 3.73
CA PRO A 73 -16.49 14.29 2.45
C PRO A 73 -15.40 13.67 1.58
N ASP A 74 -15.78 12.75 0.72
CA ASP A 74 -14.86 12.28 -0.30
C ASP A 74 -14.45 13.44 -1.20
N PRO A 75 -13.15 13.55 -1.53
CA PRO A 75 -12.69 14.58 -2.46
C PRO A 75 -13.47 14.40 -3.76
N GLU A 76 -13.92 15.52 -4.32
CA GLU A 76 -14.51 15.53 -5.65
C GLU A 76 -13.55 14.82 -6.60
N PRO A 77 -14.01 13.88 -7.45
CA PRO A 77 -13.13 13.13 -8.32
C PRO A 77 -12.28 14.10 -9.12
N GLU A 78 -10.99 14.13 -8.82
CA GLU A 78 -10.03 14.94 -9.55
C GLU A 78 -10.14 14.51 -11.02
N ALA A 79 -10.30 15.48 -11.93
CA ALA A 79 -10.38 15.19 -13.36
C ALA A 79 -9.23 14.25 -13.71
N PRO A 80 -9.49 13.15 -14.47
CA PRO A 80 -8.47 12.15 -14.73
C PRO A 80 -7.22 12.87 -15.24
N PRO A 81 -6.03 12.53 -14.72
CA PRO A 81 -4.81 13.12 -15.22
C PRO A 81 -4.80 12.94 -16.73
N ALA A 82 -4.54 14.03 -17.47
CA ALA A 82 -4.35 13.95 -18.91
C ALA A 82 -3.45 12.75 -19.19
N PRO A 83 -3.82 11.84 -20.12
CA PRO A 83 -3.21 10.54 -20.23
C PRO A 83 -1.68 10.69 -20.28
N ALA A 84 -1.03 10.29 -19.18
CA ALA A 84 0.40 10.13 -19.15
C ALA A 84 0.70 9.10 -20.25
N GLU A 85 1.51 9.50 -21.23
CA GLU A 85 1.92 8.65 -22.32
C GLU A 85 2.54 7.39 -21.72
N ALA A 86 1.81 6.27 -21.81
CA ALA A 86 2.21 5.03 -21.17
C ALA A 86 3.59 4.63 -21.71
N PRO A 87 4.61 4.41 -20.86
CA PRO A 87 5.84 3.79 -21.34
C PRO A 87 5.46 2.42 -21.91
N LYS A 88 5.74 2.23 -23.21
CA LYS A 88 5.49 0.95 -23.89
C LYS A 88 6.20 -0.15 -23.10
N ALA A 89 5.42 -1.06 -22.53
CA ALA A 89 5.96 -2.25 -21.90
C ALA A 89 6.79 -3.03 -22.93
N PRO A 90 8.02 -3.47 -22.61
CA PRO A 90 8.74 -4.39 -23.48
C PRO A 90 7.94 -5.68 -23.62
N GLU A 91 7.78 -6.16 -24.86
CA GLU A 91 7.07 -7.40 -25.18
C GLU A 91 7.66 -8.57 -24.38
N ALA A 92 6.84 -9.16 -23.52
CA ALA A 92 7.18 -10.41 -22.85
C ALA A 92 7.22 -11.52 -23.92
N LYS A 93 8.43 -11.95 -24.29
CA LYS A 93 8.62 -13.21 -25.04
C LYS A 93 8.17 -14.34 -24.11
N GLY A 94 6.97 -14.87 -24.41
CA GLY A 94 6.31 -15.89 -23.62
C GLY A 94 7.22 -17.07 -23.28
N LEU A 95 7.11 -17.54 -22.04
CA LEU A 95 7.79 -18.75 -21.58
C LEU A 95 7.33 -19.95 -22.41
N PRO A 96 8.23 -20.86 -22.83
CA PRO A 96 7.84 -22.04 -23.58
C PRO A 96 6.94 -22.96 -22.73
N SER A 97 5.84 -23.40 -23.34
CA SER A 97 4.87 -24.30 -22.71
C SER A 97 5.50 -25.67 -22.44
N LEU A 98 5.43 -26.16 -21.19
CA LEU A 98 5.95 -27.47 -20.82
C LEU A 98 4.90 -28.55 -21.13
N GLU A 99 5.18 -29.40 -22.12
CA GLU A 99 4.33 -30.54 -22.44
C GLU A 99 4.46 -31.65 -21.38
N VAL A 100 3.39 -31.89 -20.63
CA VAL A 100 3.32 -33.00 -19.67
C VAL A 100 3.02 -34.30 -20.44
N LYS A 101 4.04 -35.14 -20.64
CA LYS A 101 3.88 -36.51 -21.16
C LYS A 101 3.10 -37.37 -20.17
N LYS A 102 1.86 -37.74 -20.53
CA LYS A 102 1.09 -38.76 -19.81
C LYS A 102 1.81 -40.11 -19.90
N LYS A 103 2.27 -40.62 -18.76
CA LYS A 103 2.83 -41.98 -18.62
C LYS A 103 1.69 -42.98 -18.74
N ALA A 104 1.72 -43.84 -19.76
CA ALA A 104 0.75 -44.92 -19.93
C ALA A 104 0.86 -45.90 -18.75
N ALA A 105 -0.26 -46.12 -18.07
CA ALA A 105 -0.41 -47.16 -17.07
C ALA A 105 -0.37 -48.53 -17.76
N GLY A 106 0.66 -49.32 -17.45
CA GLY A 106 0.71 -50.74 -17.81
C GLY A 106 -0.42 -51.48 -17.08
N LYS A 107 -1.20 -52.26 -17.83
CA LYS A 107 -2.19 -53.19 -17.30
C LYS A 107 -1.53 -54.56 -17.10
N ALA A 108 -1.82 -55.15 -15.94
CA ALA A 108 -1.77 -56.55 -15.51
C ALA A 108 -0.89 -57.55 -16.29
#